data_AF-A0A6P0UF50-F1
#
_entry.id   AF-A0A6P0UF50-F1
#
_cell.length_a   1.000
_cell.length_b   1.000
_cell.length_c   1.000
_cell.angle_alpha   90.00
_cell.angle_beta   90.00
_cell.angle_gamma   90.00
#
_symmetry.space_group_name_H-M   'P 1'
#
loop_
_entity.id
_entity.type
_entity.pdbx_description
1 polymer ?
#
loop_
_entity_poly.entity_id
_entity_poly.type
_entity_poly.pdbx_seq_one_letter_code
_entity_poly.pdbx_strand_id
1 'polypeptide(L)'
;MKKLLLFLLLPVISFSQQYTDLDTLSFKHRISSESVVYESSTILSKRLGTINRNALVSVLGYDDKFWFVSHHRIQGFVHLSEIKIPENLIPFFEREEEKKKLAALKKERERDSLRQVERLEYRKKCFYEINEVNGFDKVKRIYTKEALISDGTDSEYTRISCQLRNNNGAKSVLISLNRDLGCASSLKGQKSSVRITLKNGSVISFFHYGQIECGNFKIIGRLTGAEMAKLKRSPIKQIRFSGTREKKTVSYISNPTFFMDKIQCIQ
;
A
#
# COMPACT_ATOMS: atom_id res chain seq x y z
N MET A 1 -66.72 45.27 -10.41
CA MET A 1 -66.05 45.01 -9.12
C MET A 1 -65.96 43.51 -8.87
N LYS A 2 -64.82 42.86 -9.19
CA LYS A 2 -64.52 41.50 -8.72
C LYS A 2 -63.05 41.47 -8.31
N LYS A 3 -62.85 41.16 -7.04
CA LYS A 3 -61.59 41.23 -6.31
C LYS A 3 -60.63 40.14 -6.79
N LEU A 4 -59.38 40.57 -6.94
CA LEU A 4 -58.16 39.80 -7.03
C LEU A 4 -58.05 38.87 -5.81
N LEU A 5 -57.90 37.56 -6.03
CA LEU A 5 -57.45 36.61 -5.00
C LEU A 5 -56.31 35.81 -5.59
N LEU A 6 -55.11 36.32 -5.36
CA LEU A 6 -53.84 35.71 -5.70
C LEU A 6 -53.59 34.60 -4.66
N PHE A 7 -53.82 33.34 -5.05
CA PHE A 7 -53.44 32.18 -4.24
C PHE A 7 -51.91 32.07 -4.22
N LEU A 8 -51.30 32.52 -3.13
CA LEU A 8 -49.91 32.21 -2.78
C LEU A 8 -49.80 30.70 -2.52
N LEU A 9 -49.34 29.96 -3.52
CA LEU A 9 -48.82 28.61 -3.36
C LEU A 9 -47.52 28.70 -2.55
N LEU A 10 -47.64 28.61 -1.23
CA LEU A 10 -46.52 28.29 -0.35
C LEU A 10 -46.03 26.88 -0.70
N PRO A 11 -44.77 26.68 -1.13
CA PRO A 11 -44.21 25.36 -1.18
C PRO A 11 -44.11 24.87 0.26
N VAL A 12 -44.88 23.82 0.59
CA VAL A 12 -44.66 23.04 1.80
C VAL A 12 -43.31 22.37 1.60
N ILE A 13 -42.27 22.97 2.17
CA ILE A 13 -40.96 22.35 2.30
C ILE A 13 -41.17 21.16 3.23
N SER A 14 -41.45 20.00 2.66
CA SER A 14 -41.34 18.74 3.37
C SER A 14 -39.87 18.59 3.77
N PHE A 15 -39.61 18.88 5.04
CA PHE A 15 -38.37 18.61 5.74
C PHE A 15 -38.11 17.09 5.70
N SER A 16 -37.46 16.61 4.65
CA SER A 16 -36.83 15.28 4.64
C SER A 16 -35.32 15.47 4.57
N GLN A 17 -34.76 16.16 5.57
CA GLN A 17 -33.32 16.18 5.78
C GLN A 17 -32.93 15.06 6.77
N GLN A 18 -31.99 14.24 6.30
CA GLN A 18 -30.97 13.53 7.07
C GLN A 18 -31.41 12.37 7.96
N TYR A 19 -31.57 11.19 7.36
CA TYR A 19 -31.20 9.92 8.02
C TYR A 19 -30.60 8.97 6.97
N THR A 20 -29.44 9.30 6.42
CA THR A 20 -28.82 8.54 5.33
C THR A 20 -28.07 7.28 5.76
N ASP A 21 -28.00 6.98 7.06
CA ASP A 21 -27.23 5.85 7.64
C ASP A 21 -28.00 5.04 8.70
N LEU A 22 -29.33 5.17 8.78
CA LEU A 22 -30.11 4.39 9.75
C LEU A 22 -30.46 3.01 9.20
N ASP A 23 -30.09 1.95 9.92
CA ASP A 23 -30.55 0.60 9.61
C ASP A 23 -32.04 0.50 9.98
N THR A 24 -32.92 0.29 8.99
CA THR A 24 -34.38 0.26 9.21
C THR A 24 -34.81 -1.04 9.89
N LEU A 25 -35.51 -0.93 11.02
CA LEU A 25 -36.02 -2.07 11.78
C LEU A 25 -37.23 -1.64 12.60
N SER A 26 -38.35 -2.36 12.50
CA SER A 26 -39.60 -1.98 13.16
C SER A 26 -40.07 -3.03 14.18
N PHE A 27 -40.10 -2.65 15.46
CA PHE A 27 -40.71 -3.45 16.53
C PHE A 27 -41.17 -2.57 17.68
N LYS A 28 -42.04 -3.10 18.55
CA LYS A 28 -42.44 -2.41 19.79
C LYS A 28 -41.69 -2.98 20.98
N HIS A 29 -41.21 -2.12 21.87
CA HIS A 29 -40.50 -2.53 23.09
C HIS A 29 -40.70 -1.55 24.24
N ARG A 30 -40.43 -1.99 25.46
CA ARG A 30 -40.49 -1.13 26.65
C ARG A 30 -39.12 -0.56 26.97
N ILE A 31 -39.06 0.74 27.25
CA ILE A 31 -37.82 1.39 27.68
C ILE A 31 -37.41 0.88 29.08
N SER A 32 -36.12 0.60 29.24
CA SER A 32 -35.55 0.03 30.46
C SER A 32 -35.41 1.03 31.62
N SER A 33 -35.18 2.31 31.30
CA SER A 33 -34.98 3.41 32.26
C SER A 33 -35.70 4.70 31.84
N GLU A 34 -35.52 5.80 32.55
CA GLU A 34 -36.01 7.09 32.06
C GLU A 34 -35.01 7.63 31.02
N SER A 35 -35.46 7.84 29.79
CA SER A 35 -34.54 8.10 28.66
C SER A 35 -34.84 9.43 27.98
N VAL A 36 -33.79 10.22 27.74
CA VAL A 36 -33.86 11.46 26.94
C VAL A 36 -33.89 11.11 25.46
N VAL A 37 -34.79 11.76 24.72
CA VAL A 37 -34.89 11.66 23.25
C VAL A 37 -34.14 12.82 22.61
N TYR A 38 -33.24 12.49 21.70
CA TYR A 38 -32.36 13.41 20.99
C TYR A 38 -32.80 13.60 19.54
N GLU A 39 -32.52 14.76 18.96
CA GLU A 39 -32.88 15.11 17.57
C GLU A 39 -32.05 14.34 16.53
N SER A 40 -30.79 14.03 16.84
CA SER A 40 -29.91 13.19 16.04
C SER A 40 -29.21 12.14 16.90
N SER A 41 -28.46 11.22 16.28
CA SER A 41 -27.75 10.12 16.92
C SER A 41 -26.49 10.55 17.71
N THR A 42 -26.65 11.57 18.53
CA THR A 42 -25.64 12.07 19.46
C THR A 42 -26.32 12.75 20.65
N ILE A 43 -25.76 12.54 21.84
CA ILE A 43 -26.23 13.18 23.08
C ILE A 43 -26.02 14.70 23.11
N LEU A 44 -25.22 15.22 22.18
CA LEU A 44 -24.94 16.66 22.04
C LEU A 44 -26.05 17.39 21.27
N SER A 45 -26.94 16.66 20.61
CA SER A 45 -28.04 17.25 19.86
C SER A 45 -29.15 17.75 20.78
N LYS A 46 -30.09 18.50 20.19
CA LYS A 46 -31.23 19.06 20.90
C LYS A 46 -32.02 17.95 21.58
N ARG A 47 -32.35 18.16 22.86
CA ARG A 47 -33.26 17.30 23.61
C ARG A 47 -34.70 17.59 23.18
N LEU A 48 -35.38 16.57 22.67
CA LEU A 48 -36.76 16.65 22.19
C LEU A 48 -37.79 16.33 23.29
N GLY A 49 -37.38 15.59 24.31
CA GLY A 49 -38.20 15.25 25.47
C GLY A 49 -37.64 14.05 26.24
N THR A 50 -38.46 13.51 27.13
CA THR A 50 -38.12 12.34 27.95
C THR A 50 -39.19 11.27 27.80
N ILE A 51 -38.78 10.00 27.80
CA ILE A 51 -39.67 8.84 27.83
C ILE A 51 -39.50 8.14 29.17
N ASN A 52 -40.60 7.95 29.88
CA ASN A 52 -40.61 7.30 31.20
C ASN A 52 -40.24 5.81 31.09
N ARG A 53 -39.65 5.30 32.17
CA ARG A 53 -39.39 3.86 32.34
C ARG A 53 -40.64 3.02 32.07
N ASN A 54 -40.46 1.88 31.41
CA ASN A 54 -41.49 0.93 31.00
C ASN A 54 -42.50 1.45 29.95
N ALA A 55 -42.34 2.67 29.41
CA ALA A 55 -43.17 3.15 28.31
C ALA A 55 -42.99 2.27 27.06
N LEU A 56 -44.09 1.96 26.37
CA LEU A 56 -44.08 1.17 25.15
C LEU A 56 -43.80 2.08 23.96
N VAL A 57 -42.65 1.90 23.31
CA VAL A 57 -42.21 2.70 22.16
C VAL A 57 -42.22 1.87 20.89
N SER A 58 -42.31 2.53 19.75
CA SER A 58 -42.06 1.90 18.45
C SER A 58 -40.62 2.21 18.04
N VAL A 59 -39.77 1.20 17.95
CA VAL A 59 -38.44 1.30 17.36
C VAL A 59 -38.61 1.28 15.85
N LEU A 60 -37.98 2.22 15.14
CA LEU A 60 -38.11 2.42 13.70
C LEU A 60 -36.78 2.23 12.96
N GLY A 61 -35.67 2.22 13.69
CA GLY A 61 -34.35 1.84 13.20
C GLY A 61 -33.28 2.06 14.25
N TYR A 62 -32.03 1.89 13.85
CA TYR A 62 -30.89 2.03 14.76
C TYR A 62 -29.63 2.43 14.02
N ASP A 63 -28.64 2.85 14.81
CA ASP A 63 -27.25 2.89 14.41
C ASP A 63 -26.38 2.26 15.52
N ASP A 64 -25.06 2.45 15.44
CA ASP A 64 -24.10 1.84 16.37
C ASP A 64 -24.31 2.23 17.85
N LYS A 65 -25.05 3.30 18.15
CA LYS A 65 -25.19 3.84 19.53
C LYS A 65 -26.60 4.21 19.93
N PHE A 66 -27.53 4.33 18.99
CA PHE A 66 -28.87 4.83 19.27
C PHE A 66 -29.96 4.02 18.56
N TRP A 67 -31.10 3.90 19.24
CA TRP A 67 -32.36 3.51 18.64
C TRP A 67 -33.10 4.75 18.17
N PHE A 68 -33.62 4.72 16.96
CA PHE A 68 -34.60 5.69 16.50
C PHE A 68 -36.00 5.21 16.90
N VAL A 69 -36.69 5.99 17.72
CA VAL A 69 -37.94 5.60 18.36
C VAL A 69 -39.03 6.63 18.14
N SER A 70 -40.29 6.17 18.20
CA SER A 70 -41.48 6.99 18.21
C SER A 70 -42.35 6.65 19.42
N HIS A 71 -42.76 7.69 20.15
CA HIS A 71 -43.63 7.61 21.32
C HIS A 71 -44.54 8.84 21.39
N HIS A 72 -45.85 8.64 21.23
CA HIS A 72 -46.85 9.71 21.12
C HIS A 72 -46.48 10.76 20.04
N ARG A 73 -46.19 12.01 20.46
CA ARG A 73 -45.82 13.13 19.57
C ARG A 73 -44.31 13.35 19.49
N ILE A 74 -43.51 12.47 20.09
CA ILE A 74 -42.05 12.59 20.14
C ILE A 74 -41.44 11.47 19.29
N GLN A 75 -40.55 11.85 18.37
CA GLN A 75 -39.78 10.93 17.55
C GLN A 75 -38.32 11.40 17.50
N GLY A 76 -37.38 10.49 17.74
CA GLY A 76 -35.96 10.82 17.84
C GLY A 76 -35.12 9.66 18.36
N PHE A 77 -33.92 9.96 18.82
CA PHE A 77 -32.90 8.98 19.18
C PHE A 77 -32.82 8.76 20.69
N VAL A 78 -32.80 7.51 21.13
CA VAL A 78 -32.50 7.11 22.50
C VAL A 78 -31.28 6.20 22.50
N HIS A 79 -30.48 6.23 23.57
CA HIS A 79 -29.24 5.44 23.61
C HIS A 79 -29.52 3.92 23.52
N LEU A 80 -28.58 3.14 22.96
CA LEU A 80 -28.79 1.72 22.69
C LEU A 80 -29.10 0.91 23.97
N SER A 81 -28.57 1.33 25.13
CA SER A 81 -28.80 0.72 26.46
C SER A 81 -30.26 0.77 26.93
N GLU A 82 -31.06 1.65 26.35
CA GLU A 82 -32.43 1.92 26.80
C GLU A 82 -33.44 0.86 26.35
N ILE A 83 -33.06 0.04 25.35
CA ILE A 83 -33.92 -1.00 24.78
C ILE A 83 -33.09 -2.28 24.68
N LYS A 84 -33.52 -3.33 25.36
CA LYS A 84 -32.92 -4.66 25.18
C LYS A 84 -33.38 -5.24 23.85
N ILE A 85 -32.45 -5.79 23.09
CA ILE A 85 -32.76 -6.48 21.83
C ILE A 85 -33.65 -7.69 22.13
N PRO A 86 -34.85 -7.79 21.54
CA PRO A 86 -35.70 -8.97 21.65
C PRO A 86 -34.97 -10.22 21.16
N GLU A 87 -35.12 -11.36 21.86
CA GLU A 87 -34.40 -12.61 21.53
C GLU A 87 -34.59 -13.05 20.07
N ASN A 88 -35.79 -12.87 19.53
CA ASN A 88 -36.12 -13.19 18.14
C ASN A 88 -35.43 -12.29 17.10
N LEU A 89 -34.89 -11.14 17.52
CA LEU A 89 -34.15 -10.22 16.67
C LEU A 89 -32.63 -10.35 16.83
N ILE A 90 -32.13 -11.06 17.86
CA ILE A 90 -30.70 -11.33 18.02
C ILE A 90 -30.08 -11.92 16.73
N PRO A 91 -30.68 -12.95 16.09
CA PRO A 91 -30.12 -13.50 14.84
C PRO A 91 -30.11 -12.50 13.68
N PHE A 92 -30.98 -11.48 13.70
CA PHE A 92 -30.96 -10.41 12.70
C PHE A 92 -29.72 -9.53 12.89
N PHE A 93 -29.48 -9.05 14.11
CA PHE A 93 -28.32 -8.19 14.42
C PHE A 93 -26.99 -8.92 14.21
N GLU A 94 -26.91 -10.20 14.59
CA GLU A 94 -25.71 -11.02 14.36
C GLU A 94 -25.37 -11.13 12.86
N ARG A 95 -26.38 -11.33 12.01
CA ARG A 95 -26.18 -11.37 10.54
C ARG A 95 -25.74 -10.01 9.98
N GLU A 96 -26.30 -8.91 10.47
CA GLU A 96 -25.90 -7.57 10.01
C GLU A 96 -24.46 -7.25 10.45
N GLU A 97 -24.06 -7.62 11.66
CA GLU A 97 -22.69 -7.47 12.12
C GLU A 97 -21.71 -8.33 11.30
N GLU A 98 -22.06 -9.58 10.99
CA GLU A 98 -21.25 -10.45 10.14
C GLU A 98 -21.10 -9.88 8.73
N LYS A 99 -22.17 -9.34 8.13
CA LYS A 99 -22.10 -8.64 6.84
C LYS A 99 -21.15 -7.45 6.89
N LYS A 100 -21.22 -6.62 7.94
CA LYS A 100 -20.32 -5.47 8.14
C LYS A 100 -18.86 -5.93 8.24
N LYS A 101 -18.58 -6.99 9.02
CA LYS A 101 -17.23 -7.60 9.14
C LYS A 101 -16.72 -8.12 7.80
N LEU A 102 -17.56 -8.84 7.05
CA LEU A 102 -17.18 -9.39 5.74
C LEU A 102 -16.92 -8.29 4.71
N ALA A 103 -17.73 -7.23 4.70
CA ALA A 103 -17.53 -6.07 3.83
C ALA A 103 -16.21 -5.34 4.14
N ALA A 104 -15.89 -5.14 5.43
CA ALA A 104 -14.62 -4.55 5.86
C ALA A 104 -13.42 -5.39 5.39
N LEU A 105 -13.48 -6.71 5.57
CA LEU A 105 -12.43 -7.64 5.14
C LEU A 105 -12.23 -7.63 3.61
N LYS A 106 -13.32 -7.58 2.84
CA LYS A 106 -13.24 -7.46 1.37
C LYS A 106 -12.54 -6.16 0.96
N LYS A 107 -12.93 -5.03 1.56
CA LYS A 107 -12.33 -3.72 1.30
C LYS A 107 -10.84 -3.66 1.65
N GLU A 108 -10.43 -4.33 2.72
CA GLU A 108 -9.01 -4.46 3.09
C GLU A 108 -8.24 -5.27 2.06
N ARG A 109 -8.76 -6.45 1.66
CA ARG A 109 -8.13 -7.28 0.61
C ARG A 109 -8.00 -6.56 -0.72
N GLU A 110 -9.03 -5.82 -1.13
CA GLU A 110 -8.99 -5.00 -2.34
C GLU A 110 -7.92 -3.91 -2.26
N ARG A 111 -7.82 -3.22 -1.12
CA ARG A 111 -6.77 -2.22 -0.88
C ARG A 111 -5.37 -2.83 -0.95
N ASP A 112 -5.17 -4.00 -0.36
CA ASP A 112 -3.88 -4.68 -0.39
C ASP A 112 -3.53 -5.18 -1.79
N SER A 113 -4.52 -5.64 -2.57
CA SER A 113 -4.34 -6.00 -3.96
C SER A 113 -3.92 -4.78 -4.80
N LEU A 114 -4.59 -3.63 -4.63
CA LEU A 114 -4.23 -2.38 -5.30
C LEU A 114 -2.80 -1.93 -4.94
N ARG A 115 -2.42 -1.97 -3.66
CA ARG A 115 -1.06 -1.66 -3.21
C ARG A 115 -0.02 -2.59 -3.84
N GLN A 116 -0.33 -3.87 -4.02
CA GLN A 116 0.57 -4.81 -4.69
C GLN A 116 0.74 -4.46 -6.17
N VAL A 117 -0.35 -4.11 -6.87
CA VAL A 117 -0.30 -3.67 -8.27
C VAL A 117 0.56 -2.41 -8.41
N GLU A 118 0.31 -1.37 -7.61
CA GLU A 118 1.10 -0.13 -7.62
C GLU A 118 2.58 -0.39 -7.37
N ARG A 119 2.90 -1.28 -6.41
CA ARG A 119 4.29 -1.66 -6.13
C ARG A 119 4.94 -2.36 -7.32
N LEU A 120 4.22 -3.24 -8.01
CA LEU A 120 4.72 -3.93 -9.21
C LEU A 120 4.93 -2.96 -10.38
N GLU A 121 4.02 -2.00 -10.57
CA GLU A 121 4.16 -0.96 -11.59
C GLU A 121 5.35 -0.04 -11.31
N TYR A 122 5.49 0.43 -10.07
CA TYR A 122 6.62 1.24 -9.65
C TYR A 122 7.96 0.52 -9.87
N ARG A 123 8.01 -0.80 -9.60
CA ARG A 123 9.21 -1.61 -9.85
C ARG A 123 9.57 -1.71 -11.31
N LYS A 124 8.61 -1.70 -12.23
CA LYS A 124 8.87 -1.70 -13.68
C LYS A 124 9.31 -0.34 -14.22
N LYS A 125 8.97 0.76 -13.54
CA LYS A 125 9.31 2.12 -13.97
C LYS A 125 10.83 2.37 -13.94
N CYS A 126 11.35 3.04 -14.96
CA CYS A 126 12.76 3.42 -15.01
C CYS A 126 12.98 4.79 -14.35
N PHE A 127 13.97 4.87 -13.47
CA PHE A 127 14.41 6.11 -12.85
C PHE A 127 15.88 6.32 -13.19
N TYR A 128 16.24 7.55 -13.56
CA TYR A 128 17.55 7.87 -14.10
C TYR A 128 18.27 8.89 -13.21
N GLU A 129 19.58 8.70 -13.08
CA GLU A 129 20.52 9.72 -12.60
C GLU A 129 21.02 10.56 -13.78
N ILE A 130 21.30 9.89 -14.91
CA ILE A 130 21.67 10.52 -16.17
C ILE A 130 20.85 9.86 -17.29
N ASN A 131 20.21 10.66 -18.13
CA ASN A 131 19.54 10.17 -19.35
C ASN A 131 19.54 11.27 -20.40
N GLU A 132 20.73 11.58 -20.90
CA GLU A 132 20.93 12.72 -21.80
C GLU A 132 22.00 12.42 -22.84
N VAL A 133 21.97 13.24 -23.89
CA VAL A 133 23.05 13.32 -24.87
C VAL A 133 23.93 14.48 -24.43
N ASN A 134 25.19 14.20 -24.12
CA ASN A 134 26.13 15.24 -23.74
C ASN A 134 26.37 16.17 -24.95
N GLY A 135 26.14 17.47 -24.78
CA GLY A 135 26.19 18.46 -25.86
C GLY A 135 27.57 18.65 -26.50
N PHE A 136 28.65 18.28 -25.79
CA PHE A 136 30.02 18.46 -26.27
C PHE A 136 30.49 17.29 -27.15
N ASP A 137 30.31 16.05 -26.69
CA ASP A 137 30.78 14.85 -27.39
C ASP A 137 29.67 14.14 -28.18
N LYS A 138 28.43 14.62 -28.10
CA LYS A 138 27.22 14.01 -28.67
C LYS A 138 27.00 12.56 -28.23
N VAL A 139 27.57 12.16 -27.10
CA VAL A 139 27.46 10.80 -26.58
C VAL A 139 26.22 10.68 -25.70
N LYS A 140 25.37 9.69 -26.01
CA LYS A 140 24.23 9.33 -25.15
C LYS A 140 24.70 8.54 -23.93
N ARG A 141 24.35 9.03 -22.74
CA ARG A 141 24.62 8.38 -21.45
C ARG A 141 23.30 8.12 -20.73
N ILE A 142 23.09 6.87 -20.35
CA ILE A 142 21.91 6.42 -19.60
C ILE A 142 22.39 5.68 -18.36
N TYR A 143 22.29 6.31 -17.19
CA TYR A 143 22.58 5.72 -15.89
C TYR A 143 21.30 5.71 -15.06
N THR A 144 20.85 4.52 -14.63
CA THR A 144 19.68 4.43 -13.73
C THR A 144 20.03 5.03 -12.37
N LYS A 145 19.04 5.45 -11.58
CA LYS A 145 19.29 5.64 -10.14
C LYS A 145 19.80 4.33 -9.53
N GLU A 146 20.74 4.43 -8.61
CA GLU A 146 21.22 3.28 -7.85
C GLU A 146 20.07 2.72 -6.98
N ALA A 147 19.86 1.41 -7.04
CA ALA A 147 18.77 0.73 -6.35
C ALA A 147 19.31 -0.34 -5.41
N LEU A 148 18.70 -0.48 -4.24
CA LEU A 148 19.00 -1.56 -3.31
C LEU A 148 18.50 -2.90 -3.86
N ILE A 149 19.39 -3.88 -3.88
CA ILE A 149 19.10 -5.29 -4.18
C ILE A 149 19.00 -6.12 -2.91
N SER A 150 19.79 -5.76 -1.89
CA SER A 150 19.66 -6.24 -0.52
C SER A 150 19.71 -5.05 0.42
N ASP A 151 18.76 -4.97 1.36
CA ASP A 151 18.55 -3.85 2.29
C ASP A 151 19.29 -4.03 3.62
N GLY A 152 19.99 -5.15 3.83
CA GLY A 152 20.73 -5.40 5.05
C GLY A 152 19.83 -5.72 6.25
N THR A 153 18.67 -6.34 6.04
CA THR A 153 17.93 -6.98 7.15
C THR A 153 18.47 -8.38 7.49
N ASP A 154 19.60 -8.78 6.88
CA ASP A 154 20.33 -9.95 7.33
C ASP A 154 21.07 -9.66 8.66
N SER A 155 21.49 -10.71 9.35
CA SER A 155 22.19 -10.62 10.65
C SER A 155 23.49 -9.80 10.59
N GLU A 156 23.96 -9.48 9.39
CA GLU A 156 25.22 -8.81 9.13
C GLU A 156 25.04 -7.36 8.62
N TYR A 157 23.80 -6.89 8.46
CA TYR A 157 23.48 -5.57 7.91
C TYR A 157 24.14 -5.30 6.54
N THR A 158 24.20 -6.34 5.71
CA THR A 158 24.87 -6.29 4.41
C THR A 158 23.96 -5.68 3.35
N ARG A 159 24.33 -4.50 2.86
CA ARG A 159 23.60 -3.75 1.83
C ARG A 159 24.29 -3.90 0.49
N ILE A 160 23.50 -4.24 -0.52
CA ILE A 160 23.94 -4.35 -1.91
C ILE A 160 23.11 -3.39 -2.73
N SER A 161 23.79 -2.59 -3.54
CA SER A 161 23.16 -1.69 -4.48
C SER A 161 23.68 -1.90 -5.90
N CYS A 162 22.83 -1.60 -6.88
CA CYS A 162 23.16 -1.71 -8.29
C CYS A 162 22.69 -0.51 -9.09
N GLN A 163 23.47 -0.14 -10.09
CA GLN A 163 23.11 0.83 -11.12
C GLN A 163 23.39 0.23 -12.49
N LEU A 164 22.44 0.34 -13.40
CA LEU A 164 22.58 -0.08 -14.79
C LEU A 164 23.02 1.13 -15.63
N ARG A 165 23.95 0.89 -16.54
CA ARG A 165 24.58 1.94 -17.34
C ARG A 165 24.60 1.57 -18.82
N ASN A 166 24.40 2.55 -19.67
CA ASN A 166 24.66 2.49 -21.10
C ASN A 166 25.38 3.78 -21.51
N ASN A 167 26.60 3.63 -22.00
CA ASN A 167 27.41 4.72 -22.54
C ASN A 167 27.66 4.44 -24.02
N ASN A 168 26.96 5.16 -24.89
CA ASN A 168 27.04 5.00 -26.35
C ASN A 168 26.86 3.55 -26.85
N GLY A 169 25.90 2.82 -26.29
CA GLY A 169 25.63 1.42 -26.63
C GLY A 169 26.42 0.41 -25.79
N ALA A 170 27.54 0.81 -25.18
CA ALA A 170 28.31 -0.04 -24.27
C ALA A 170 27.63 -0.10 -22.89
N LYS A 171 27.14 -1.30 -22.55
CA LYS A 171 26.35 -1.53 -21.33
C LYS A 171 27.22 -2.07 -20.19
N SER A 172 26.96 -1.60 -18.99
CA SER A 172 27.62 -2.07 -17.77
C SER A 172 26.70 -2.05 -16.56
N VAL A 173 27.14 -2.73 -15.52
CA VAL A 173 26.49 -2.72 -14.21
C VAL A 173 27.51 -2.26 -13.18
N LEU A 174 27.14 -1.26 -12.39
CA LEU A 174 27.82 -0.95 -11.13
C LEU A 174 27.17 -1.78 -10.02
N ILE A 175 27.97 -2.50 -9.25
CA ILE A 175 27.52 -3.28 -8.09
C ILE A 175 28.34 -2.84 -6.88
N SER A 176 27.68 -2.37 -5.83
CA SER A 176 28.31 -1.92 -4.58
C SER A 176 27.90 -2.82 -3.41
N LEU A 177 28.82 -3.01 -2.47
CA LEU A 177 28.65 -3.71 -1.21
C LEU A 177 29.20 -2.83 -0.08
N ASN A 178 28.45 -2.68 1.01
CA ASN A 178 28.87 -1.89 2.19
C ASN A 178 29.88 -2.63 3.10
N ARG A 179 30.86 -3.30 2.49
CA ARG A 179 31.92 -4.04 3.18
C ARG A 179 33.25 -3.79 2.48
N ASP A 180 34.32 -3.77 3.26
CA ASP A 180 35.68 -3.76 2.73
C ASP A 180 36.11 -5.21 2.45
N LEU A 181 36.36 -5.53 1.17
CA LEU A 181 36.89 -6.84 0.75
C LEU A 181 38.33 -6.74 0.23
N GLY A 182 39.03 -5.65 0.57
CA GLY A 182 40.18 -5.14 -0.15
C GLY A 182 39.75 -4.21 -1.27
N CYS A 183 40.50 -4.22 -2.37
CA CYS A 183 40.21 -3.38 -3.52
C CYS A 183 39.40 -4.15 -4.56
N ALA A 184 38.66 -3.41 -5.37
CA ALA A 184 38.19 -3.81 -6.68
C ALA A 184 39.31 -3.59 -7.69
N SER A 185 39.96 -4.67 -8.11
CA SER A 185 41.11 -4.62 -9.02
C SER A 185 40.77 -5.17 -10.40
N SER A 186 41.28 -4.51 -11.43
CA SER A 186 41.23 -4.95 -12.84
C SER A 186 42.52 -5.67 -13.27
N LEU A 187 43.53 -5.76 -12.40
CA LEU A 187 44.85 -6.31 -12.72
C LEU A 187 44.80 -7.81 -13.01
N LYS A 188 45.59 -8.24 -13.99
CA LYS A 188 45.70 -9.66 -14.36
C LYS A 188 46.19 -10.48 -13.16
N GLY A 189 45.53 -11.60 -12.88
CA GLY A 189 45.83 -12.46 -11.73
C GLY A 189 45.22 -12.01 -10.39
N GLN A 190 44.73 -10.77 -10.29
CA GLN A 190 44.10 -10.23 -9.07
C GLN A 190 42.72 -9.62 -9.34
N LYS A 191 42.06 -10.04 -10.44
CA LYS A 191 40.78 -9.46 -10.84
C LYS A 191 39.69 -9.72 -9.81
N SER A 192 39.14 -8.64 -9.28
CA SER A 192 37.95 -8.69 -8.45
C SER A 192 36.71 -9.01 -9.28
N SER A 193 35.74 -9.67 -8.66
CA SER A 193 34.54 -10.11 -9.38
C SER A 193 33.30 -10.17 -8.50
N VAL A 194 32.16 -10.12 -9.17
CA VAL A 194 30.85 -10.43 -8.61
C VAL A 194 30.21 -11.54 -9.42
N ARG A 195 29.87 -12.62 -8.75
CA ARG A 195 29.17 -13.77 -9.34
C ARG A 195 27.74 -13.81 -8.85
N ILE A 196 26.79 -13.72 -9.76
CA ILE A 196 25.36 -13.78 -9.49
C ILE A 196 24.86 -15.18 -9.86
N THR A 197 24.31 -15.90 -8.90
CA THR A 197 23.58 -17.16 -9.16
C THR A 197 22.09 -16.85 -9.19
N LEU A 198 21.41 -17.32 -10.23
CA LEU A 198 19.97 -17.17 -10.40
C LEU A 198 19.22 -18.40 -9.85
N LYS A 199 17.93 -18.25 -9.55
CA LYS A 199 17.08 -19.35 -9.05
C LYS A 199 17.02 -20.55 -10.00
N ASN A 200 17.11 -20.33 -11.31
CA ASN A 200 17.18 -21.40 -12.31
C ASN A 200 18.57 -22.07 -12.43
N GLY A 201 19.52 -21.78 -11.52
CA GLY A 201 20.86 -22.35 -11.52
C GLY A 201 21.87 -21.66 -12.44
N SER A 202 21.44 -20.74 -13.32
CA SER A 202 22.35 -19.98 -14.18
C SER A 202 23.28 -19.09 -13.35
N VAL A 203 24.53 -18.96 -13.82
CA VAL A 203 25.56 -18.14 -13.17
C VAL A 203 26.09 -17.10 -14.14
N ILE A 204 26.17 -15.86 -13.68
CA ILE A 204 26.76 -14.73 -14.40
C ILE A 204 27.92 -14.18 -13.57
N SER A 205 29.08 -13.95 -14.19
CA SER A 205 30.27 -13.42 -13.50
C SER A 205 30.69 -12.10 -14.12
N PHE A 206 30.66 -11.05 -13.33
CA PHE A 206 31.16 -9.73 -13.67
C PHE A 206 32.56 -9.56 -13.12
N PHE A 207 33.52 -9.26 -13.98
CA PHE A 207 34.87 -8.88 -13.58
C PHE A 207 34.99 -7.36 -13.60
N HIS A 208 35.62 -6.81 -12.56
CA HIS A 208 35.87 -5.39 -12.47
C HIS A 208 36.73 -4.92 -13.66
N TYR A 209 36.33 -3.81 -14.26
CA TYR A 209 37.14 -3.06 -15.22
C TYR A 209 37.18 -1.59 -14.83
N GLY A 210 38.31 -0.94 -15.11
CA GLY A 210 38.54 0.44 -14.74
C GLY A 210 39.69 0.60 -13.75
N GLN A 211 39.68 1.72 -13.05
CA GLN A 211 40.65 2.06 -12.02
C GLN A 211 40.41 1.24 -10.75
N ILE A 212 41.50 0.98 -10.02
CA ILE A 212 41.42 0.27 -8.74
C ILE A 212 40.69 1.15 -7.73
N GLU A 213 39.64 0.62 -7.11
CA GLU A 213 38.88 1.29 -6.05
C GLU A 213 38.98 0.48 -4.75
N CYS A 214 39.32 1.13 -3.63
CA CYS A 214 39.45 0.48 -2.32
C CYS A 214 38.49 1.11 -1.29
N GLY A 215 38.17 0.38 -0.22
CA GLY A 215 37.16 0.78 0.76
C GLY A 215 35.89 -0.05 0.59
N ASN A 216 34.70 0.60 0.53
CA ASN A 216 33.46 -0.12 0.22
C ASN A 216 33.57 -0.79 -1.15
N PHE A 217 33.40 -2.11 -1.17
CA PHE A 217 33.63 -2.90 -2.37
C PHE A 217 32.66 -2.51 -3.47
N LYS A 218 33.20 -2.02 -4.59
CA LYS A 218 32.44 -1.54 -5.73
C LYS A 218 33.07 -2.02 -7.02
N ILE A 219 32.28 -2.64 -7.89
CA ILE A 219 32.78 -3.03 -9.22
C ILE A 219 31.93 -2.47 -10.34
N ILE A 220 32.59 -2.20 -11.46
CA ILE A 220 31.92 -1.99 -12.74
C ILE A 220 32.18 -3.25 -13.58
N GLY A 221 31.09 -3.93 -13.94
CA GLY A 221 31.11 -5.13 -14.78
C GLY A 221 30.55 -4.83 -16.16
N ARG A 222 31.18 -5.36 -17.21
CA ARG A 222 30.61 -5.28 -18.57
C ARG A 222 29.34 -6.13 -18.63
N LEU A 223 28.33 -5.63 -19.34
CA LEU A 223 27.05 -6.29 -19.45
C LEU A 223 26.75 -6.60 -20.92
N THR A 224 26.96 -7.85 -21.32
CA THR A 224 26.74 -8.32 -22.70
C THR A 224 25.26 -8.66 -22.95
N GLY A 225 24.87 -8.74 -24.23
CA GLY A 225 23.52 -9.15 -24.61
C GLY A 225 23.13 -10.55 -24.09
N ALA A 226 24.08 -11.49 -24.07
CA ALA A 226 23.86 -12.84 -23.55
C ALA A 226 23.63 -12.83 -22.03
N GLU A 227 24.38 -12.04 -21.28
CA GLU A 227 24.20 -11.89 -19.83
C GLU A 227 22.86 -11.21 -19.51
N MET A 228 22.51 -10.16 -20.25
CA MET A 228 21.19 -9.51 -20.13
C MET A 228 20.06 -10.50 -20.37
N ALA A 229 20.17 -11.33 -21.41
CA ALA A 229 19.16 -12.35 -21.72
C ALA A 229 18.99 -13.37 -20.58
N LYS A 230 20.08 -13.76 -19.91
CA LYS A 230 20.02 -14.64 -18.73
C LYS A 230 19.37 -13.94 -17.53
N LEU A 231 19.81 -12.72 -17.24
CA LEU A 231 19.32 -11.93 -16.10
C LEU A 231 17.85 -11.53 -16.21
N LYS A 232 17.30 -11.44 -17.42
CA LYS A 232 15.86 -11.23 -17.66
C LYS A 232 14.99 -12.45 -17.33
N ARG A 233 15.56 -13.66 -17.27
CA ARG A 233 14.78 -14.92 -17.23
C ARG A 233 14.55 -15.49 -15.84
N SER A 234 15.35 -15.12 -14.85
CA SER A 234 15.25 -15.71 -13.52
C SER A 234 15.63 -14.72 -12.43
N PRO A 235 14.94 -14.75 -11.27
CA PRO A 235 15.34 -13.96 -10.11
C PRO A 235 16.72 -14.36 -9.59
N ILE A 236 17.38 -13.44 -8.91
CA ILE A 236 18.63 -13.64 -8.17
C ILE A 236 18.35 -14.60 -7.00
N LYS A 237 19.24 -15.58 -6.84
CA LYS A 237 19.27 -16.49 -5.68
C LYS A 237 20.32 -16.04 -4.65
N GLN A 238 21.51 -15.70 -5.11
CA GLN A 238 22.61 -15.25 -4.27
C GLN A 238 23.63 -14.44 -5.08
N ILE A 239 24.45 -13.67 -4.39
CA ILE A 239 25.54 -12.88 -4.98
C ILE A 239 26.82 -13.17 -4.20
N ARG A 240 27.88 -13.54 -4.92
CA ARG A 240 29.22 -13.74 -4.36
C ARG A 240 30.17 -12.66 -4.84
N PHE A 241 30.70 -11.88 -3.91
CA PHE A 241 31.71 -10.87 -4.09
C PHE A 241 33.10 -11.47 -3.84
N SER A 242 34.07 -11.10 -4.66
CA SER A 242 35.47 -11.46 -4.47
C SER A 242 36.33 -10.23 -4.69
N GLY A 243 36.86 -9.67 -3.59
CA GLY A 243 37.86 -8.62 -3.60
C GLY A 243 39.27 -9.18 -3.60
N THR A 244 40.27 -8.31 -3.45
CA THR A 244 41.68 -8.72 -3.40
C THR A 244 42.07 -9.41 -2.10
N ARG A 245 41.35 -9.15 -1.00
CA ARG A 245 41.61 -9.77 0.32
C ARG A 245 40.58 -10.82 0.68
N GLU A 246 39.31 -10.48 0.54
CA GLU A 246 38.21 -11.29 1.09
C GLU A 246 37.14 -11.61 0.04
N LYS A 247 36.30 -12.59 0.40
CA LYS A 247 35.14 -13.00 -0.39
C LYS A 247 33.91 -12.98 0.50
N LYS A 248 32.79 -12.49 -0.02
CA LYS A 248 31.50 -12.49 0.68
C LYS A 248 30.43 -13.11 -0.18
N THR A 249 29.64 -14.01 0.39
CA THR A 249 28.42 -14.52 -0.24
C THR A 249 27.22 -13.97 0.51
N VAL A 250 26.24 -13.45 -0.24
CA VAL A 250 24.98 -12.92 0.28
C VAL A 250 23.84 -13.69 -0.38
N SER A 251 23.06 -14.39 0.44
CA SER A 251 21.94 -15.23 0.00
C SER A 251 20.58 -14.58 0.23
N TYR A 252 20.50 -13.64 1.18
CA TYR A 252 19.30 -12.84 1.37
C TYR A 252 19.27 -11.70 0.34
N ILE A 253 18.24 -11.67 -0.50
CA ILE A 253 18.08 -10.69 -1.58
C ILE A 253 16.66 -10.12 -1.48
N SER A 254 16.52 -8.89 -0.98
CA SER A 254 15.22 -8.25 -0.78
C SER A 254 14.53 -7.88 -2.10
N ASN A 255 15.29 -7.66 -3.17
CA ASN A 255 14.76 -7.39 -4.52
C ASN A 255 15.33 -8.36 -5.57
N PRO A 256 14.87 -9.63 -5.59
CA PRO A 256 15.48 -10.67 -6.42
C PRO A 256 15.17 -10.52 -7.91
N THR A 257 14.14 -9.76 -8.30
CA THR A 257 13.80 -9.53 -9.72
C THR A 257 14.38 -8.23 -10.29
N PHE A 258 15.29 -7.55 -9.57
CA PHE A 258 15.88 -6.27 -9.99
C PHE A 258 16.26 -6.23 -11.48
N PHE A 259 17.02 -7.21 -11.95
CA PHE A 259 17.46 -7.23 -13.35
C PHE A 259 16.32 -7.49 -14.34
N MET A 260 15.34 -8.31 -13.95
CA MET A 260 14.15 -8.57 -14.78
C MET A 260 13.36 -7.28 -14.97
N ASP A 261 13.21 -6.49 -13.90
CA ASP A 261 12.41 -5.28 -13.89
C ASP A 261 13.14 -4.10 -14.56
N LYS A 262 14.48 -4.04 -14.47
CA LYS A 262 15.26 -2.83 -14.81
C LYS A 262 16.17 -2.94 -16.04
N ILE A 263 16.48 -4.14 -16.57
CA ILE A 263 17.41 -4.24 -17.73
C ILE A 263 16.90 -3.46 -18.95
N GLN A 264 15.58 -3.40 -19.16
CA GLN A 264 14.97 -2.64 -20.25
C GLN A 264 15.31 -1.14 -20.21
N CYS A 265 15.63 -0.59 -19.05
CA CYS A 265 15.89 0.84 -18.86
C CYS A 265 17.14 1.35 -19.57
N ILE A 266 18.05 0.45 -20.00
CA ILE A 266 19.33 0.79 -20.62
C ILE A 266 19.47 0.20 -22.03
N GLN A 267 18.39 -0.32 -22.62
CA GLN A 267 18.43 -0.96 -23.95
C GLN A 267 18.58 0.07 -25.08
#